data_AF-A0A0G1XIS8-F1
#
_entry.id   AF-A0A0G1XIS8-F1
#
_cell.length_a   1.000
_cell.length_b   1.000
_cell.length_c   1.000
_cell.angle_alpha   90.00
_cell.angle_beta   90.00
_cell.angle_gamma   90.00
#
_symmetry.space_group_name_H-M   'P 1'
#
loop_
_entity.id
_entity.type
_entity.pdbx_description
1 polymer ?
#
loop_
_entity_poly.entity_id
_entity_poly.type
_entity_poly.pdbx_seq_one_letter_code
_entity_poly.pdbx_strand_id
1 'polypeptide(L)'
;MICVNKPEWADRLVVLRGWGRRSSLFGEKADSEQLKNRFRSTIGGIPYDEKFVFSEIGYNFLPLELSAAFALEQLKKLPHFLEARKKNWIQFQQFFNTHDGFFNTAIQTPKTATAWLAFPVIIKQGTLFDRSTIVKYLEEHGIQTRPVFTGNILKQPGFERVPHRAPFGNYENTENIMRNAFVLGCHQGLSSQQIEYVQRTVSEFLSQYEKALKALNALRAAGKILGIPLASLIESFTNSDASTPRKHAMRF
;
A
#
# COMPACT_ATOMS: atom_id res chain seq x y z
N MET A 1 13.16 0.98 -11.03
CA MET A 1 14.57 0.66 -10.74
C MET A 1 14.62 -0.81 -10.35
N ILE A 2 15.50 -1.60 -10.96
CA ILE A 2 15.74 -2.99 -10.56
C ILE A 2 17.18 -3.02 -10.04
N CYS A 3 17.36 -3.50 -8.81
CA CYS A 3 18.67 -3.67 -8.20
C CYS A 3 19.00 -5.15 -8.14
N VAL A 4 20.22 -5.50 -8.53
CA VAL A 4 20.73 -6.87 -8.55
C VAL A 4 22.13 -6.88 -7.96
N ASN A 5 22.53 -8.01 -7.39
CA ASN A 5 23.85 -8.20 -6.78
C ASN A 5 24.81 -9.01 -7.66
N LYS A 6 24.42 -9.30 -8.90
CA LYS A 6 25.23 -10.03 -9.88
C LYS A 6 25.43 -9.19 -11.14
N PRO A 7 26.68 -8.94 -11.58
CA PRO A 7 26.95 -8.16 -12.79
C PRO A 7 26.25 -8.72 -14.02
N GLU A 8 26.21 -10.04 -14.20
CA GLU A 8 25.57 -10.67 -15.35
C GLU A 8 24.05 -10.39 -15.41
N TRP A 9 23.39 -10.22 -14.26
CA TRP A 9 21.99 -9.82 -14.20
C TRP A 9 21.82 -8.34 -14.54
N ALA A 10 22.75 -7.49 -14.11
CA ALA A 10 22.71 -6.06 -14.41
C ALA A 10 22.85 -5.83 -15.92
N ASP A 11 23.83 -6.48 -16.54
CA ASP A 11 24.08 -6.41 -17.99
C ASP A 11 22.87 -6.88 -18.78
N ARG A 12 22.30 -8.02 -18.41
CA ARG A 12 21.09 -8.55 -19.03
C ARG A 12 19.92 -7.58 -18.93
N LEU A 13 19.71 -6.94 -17.78
CA LEU A 13 18.65 -5.94 -17.60
C LEU A 13 18.87 -4.67 -18.45
N VAL A 14 20.12 -4.25 -18.63
CA VAL A 14 20.49 -3.12 -19.52
C VAL A 14 20.18 -3.45 -20.99
N VAL A 15 20.46 -4.69 -21.42
CA VAL A 15 20.10 -5.18 -22.75
C VAL A 15 18.58 -5.24 -22.92
N LEU A 16 17.86 -5.88 -21.99
CA LEU A 16 16.41 -6.07 -22.07
C LEU A 16 15.63 -4.76 -22.05
N ARG A 17 16.02 -3.76 -21.25
CA ARG A 17 15.33 -2.46 -21.24
C ARG A 17 15.55 -1.63 -22.51
N GLY A 18 16.65 -1.89 -23.23
CA GLY A 18 17.13 -1.13 -24.39
C GLY A 18 17.06 -1.96 -25.67
N TRP A 19 15.84 -2.37 -26.03
CA TRP A 19 15.47 -3.11 -27.25
C TRP A 19 16.09 -4.49 -27.41
N GLY A 20 16.82 -5.01 -26.42
CA GLY A 20 17.56 -6.27 -26.57
C GLY A 20 18.88 -6.11 -27.31
N ARG A 21 19.36 -4.87 -27.48
CA ARG A 21 20.61 -4.56 -28.18
C ARG A 21 21.82 -4.88 -27.31
N ARG A 22 22.76 -5.65 -27.88
CA ARG A 22 24.05 -5.95 -27.21
C ARG A 22 24.86 -4.68 -26.96
N SER A 23 24.73 -3.69 -27.84
CA SER A 23 25.44 -2.42 -27.73
C SER A 23 25.12 -1.60 -26.49
N SER A 24 23.98 -1.86 -25.84
CA SER A 24 23.63 -1.21 -24.56
C SER A 24 24.67 -1.44 -23.47
N LEU A 25 25.49 -2.49 -23.58
CA LEU A 25 26.57 -2.81 -22.64
C LEU A 25 27.83 -1.95 -22.83
N PHE A 26 28.02 -1.36 -24.01
CA PHE A 26 29.15 -0.48 -24.29
C PHE A 26 28.87 0.98 -23.87
N GLY A 27 27.78 1.18 -23.12
CA GLY A 27 27.25 2.48 -22.73
C GLY A 27 26.52 3.19 -23.86
N GLU A 28 25.70 4.18 -23.51
CA GLU A 28 24.98 5.03 -24.47
C GLU A 28 25.84 6.20 -25.01
N LYS A 29 27.16 6.16 -24.77
CA LYS A 29 28.12 7.24 -25.07
C LYS A 29 29.08 6.86 -26.21
N ALA A 30 30.05 7.75 -26.47
CA ALA A 30 31.05 7.71 -27.52
C ALA A 30 31.80 6.38 -27.71
N ASP A 31 31.92 5.55 -26.67
CA ASP A 31 32.57 4.23 -26.77
C ASP A 31 31.80 3.24 -27.66
N SER A 32 30.47 3.38 -27.72
CA SER A 32 29.63 2.60 -28.63
C SER A 32 29.79 3.00 -30.10
N GLU A 33 30.28 4.22 -30.38
CA GLU A 33 30.52 4.73 -31.73
C GLU A 33 31.92 4.43 -32.27
N GLN A 34 32.81 3.90 -31.43
CA GLN A 34 34.16 3.55 -31.87
C GLN A 34 34.09 2.45 -32.94
N LEU A 35 34.72 2.69 -34.10
CA LEU A 35 34.69 1.79 -35.25
C LEU A 35 35.12 0.35 -34.90
N LYS A 36 36.12 0.19 -34.02
CA LYS A 36 36.60 -1.11 -33.52
C LYS A 36 35.53 -1.91 -32.77
N ASN A 37 34.53 -1.24 -32.19
CA ASN A 37 33.43 -1.88 -31.47
C ASN A 37 32.25 -2.14 -32.41
N ARG A 38 31.98 -1.23 -33.36
CA ARG A 38 30.86 -1.34 -34.30
C ARG A 38 31.06 -2.41 -35.36
N PHE A 39 32.26 -2.54 -35.94
CA PHE A 39 32.49 -3.39 -37.13
C PHE A 39 33.30 -4.66 -36.85
N ARG A 40 33.28 -5.15 -35.60
CA ARG A 40 33.96 -6.41 -35.22
C ARG A 40 33.08 -7.65 -35.32
N SER A 41 31.77 -7.46 -35.54
CA SER A 41 30.78 -8.51 -35.37
C SER A 41 30.33 -9.11 -36.71
N THR A 42 29.92 -10.37 -36.65
CA THR A 42 29.31 -11.07 -37.77
C THR A 42 28.02 -11.74 -37.31
N ILE A 43 26.98 -11.72 -38.16
CA ILE A 43 25.74 -12.48 -37.95
C ILE A 43 25.58 -13.41 -39.15
N GLY A 44 25.49 -14.72 -38.92
CA GLY A 44 25.35 -15.69 -40.02
C GLY A 44 26.49 -15.63 -41.05
N GLY A 45 27.70 -15.24 -40.62
CA GLY A 45 28.87 -15.06 -41.48
C GLY A 45 28.94 -13.70 -42.21
N ILE A 46 27.97 -12.81 -42.02
CA ILE A 46 27.92 -11.49 -42.65
C ILE A 46 28.50 -10.43 -41.70
N PRO A 47 29.50 -9.63 -42.09
CA PRO A 47 29.95 -8.47 -41.32
C PRO A 47 28.78 -7.54 -41.01
N TYR A 48 28.58 -7.21 -39.74
CA TYR A 48 27.41 -6.47 -39.29
C TYR A 48 27.76 -5.47 -38.19
N ASP A 49 26.98 -4.40 -38.11
CA ASP A 49 27.17 -3.37 -37.09
C ASP A 49 26.67 -3.87 -35.73
N GLU A 50 27.59 -3.97 -34.76
CA GLU A 50 27.32 -4.39 -33.38
C GLU A 50 26.22 -3.55 -32.70
N LYS A 51 26.02 -2.30 -33.14
CA LYS A 51 24.94 -1.42 -32.66
C LYS A 51 23.54 -1.97 -32.98
N PHE A 52 23.45 -2.77 -34.04
CA PHE A 52 22.21 -3.39 -34.51
C PHE A 52 22.22 -4.91 -34.33
N VAL A 53 23.12 -5.42 -33.47
CA VAL A 53 23.05 -6.80 -32.99
C VAL A 53 22.10 -6.88 -31.81
N PHE A 54 21.03 -7.64 -31.99
CA PHE A 54 20.02 -7.91 -30.96
C PHE A 54 20.26 -9.31 -30.38
N SER A 55 20.72 -9.36 -29.13
CA SER A 55 21.07 -10.64 -28.47
C SER A 55 19.92 -11.27 -27.70
N GLU A 56 18.88 -10.49 -27.37
CA GLU A 56 17.67 -10.96 -26.69
C GLU A 56 16.43 -10.28 -27.26
N ILE A 57 15.25 -10.88 -27.03
CA ILE A 57 13.96 -10.23 -27.26
C ILE A 57 13.73 -9.22 -26.13
N GLY A 58 14.09 -7.96 -26.38
CA GLY A 58 13.97 -6.89 -25.39
C GLY A 58 12.70 -6.04 -25.52
N TYR A 59 12.69 -4.96 -24.75
CA TYR A 59 11.61 -3.98 -24.62
C TYR A 59 12.16 -2.56 -24.79
N ASN A 60 11.29 -1.55 -24.75
CA ASN A 60 11.71 -0.16 -24.62
C ASN A 60 11.23 0.41 -23.27
N PHE A 61 12.06 0.23 -22.24
CA PHE A 61 11.81 0.71 -20.87
C PHE A 61 12.88 1.71 -20.42
N LEU A 62 13.40 2.50 -21.35
CA LEU A 62 14.32 3.59 -21.02
C LEU A 62 13.58 4.68 -20.24
N PRO A 63 14.11 5.13 -19.09
CA PRO A 63 13.52 6.22 -18.34
C PRO A 63 13.78 7.56 -19.04
N LEU A 64 13.02 8.59 -18.64
CA LEU A 64 13.31 9.96 -19.00
C LEU A 64 14.43 10.51 -18.11
N GLU A 65 15.38 11.24 -18.69
CA GLU A 65 16.44 11.94 -17.95
C GLU A 65 15.87 12.92 -16.91
N LEU A 66 14.75 13.57 -17.20
CA LEU A 66 14.04 14.43 -16.25
C LEU A 66 13.59 13.67 -14.99
N SER A 67 13.13 12.42 -15.15
CA SER A 67 12.76 11.58 -14.01
C SER A 67 13.98 11.20 -13.17
N ALA A 68 15.12 10.95 -13.81
CA ALA A 68 16.38 10.68 -13.11
C ALA A 68 16.85 11.89 -12.30
N ALA A 69 16.82 13.09 -12.90
CA ALA A 69 17.16 14.34 -12.22
C ALA A 69 16.26 14.59 -10.99
N PHE A 70 14.95 14.40 -11.13
CA PHE A 70 14.02 14.52 -10.00
C PHE A 70 14.29 13.47 -8.91
N ALA A 71 14.59 12.24 -9.28
CA ALA A 71 14.89 11.17 -8.33
C ALA A 71 16.15 11.45 -7.50
N LEU A 72 17.19 12.06 -8.10
CA LEU A 72 18.40 12.45 -7.38
C LEU A 72 18.10 13.42 -6.24
N GLU A 73 17.22 14.40 -6.44
CA GLU A 73 16.79 15.31 -5.37
C GLU A 73 15.91 14.63 -4.32
N GLN A 74 15.06 13.67 -4.70
CA GLN A 74 14.26 12.90 -3.76
C GLN A 74 15.11 11.97 -2.89
N LEU A 75 16.15 11.36 -3.46
CA LEU A 75 17.07 10.48 -2.72
C LEU A 75 17.77 11.21 -1.58
N LYS A 76 18.12 12.49 -1.75
CA LYS A 76 18.67 13.33 -0.67
C LYS A 76 17.71 13.49 0.51
N LYS A 77 16.39 13.47 0.26
CA LYS A 77 15.33 13.63 1.28
C LYS A 77 14.91 12.31 1.93
N LEU A 78 15.34 11.17 1.38
CA LEU A 78 14.91 9.85 1.83
C LEU A 78 15.14 9.61 3.34
N PRO A 79 16.31 9.95 3.95
CA PRO A 79 16.50 9.75 5.39
C PRO A 79 15.45 10.46 6.24
N HIS A 80 15.14 11.72 5.90
CA HIS A 80 14.12 12.50 6.60
C HIS A 80 12.72 11.89 6.43
N PHE A 81 12.39 11.41 5.22
CA PHE A 81 11.10 10.76 4.97
C PHE A 81 10.92 9.50 5.80
N LEU A 82 11.97 8.68 5.92
CA LEU A 82 11.92 7.45 6.71
C LEU A 82 11.69 7.74 8.20
N GLU A 83 12.39 8.73 8.76
CA GLU A 83 12.22 9.11 10.17
C GLU A 83 10.83 9.70 10.44
N ALA A 84 10.34 10.57 9.57
CA ALA A 84 8.99 11.14 9.70
C ALA A 84 7.91 10.04 9.64
N ARG A 85 8.01 9.10 8.69
CA ARG A 85 7.10 7.97 8.57
C ARG A 85 7.13 7.06 9.79
N LYS A 86 8.33 6.78 10.32
CA LYS A 86 8.51 5.98 11.54
C LYS A 86 7.86 6.65 12.75
N LYS A 87 8.06 7.97 12.93
CA LYS A 87 7.43 8.74 14.01
C LYS A 87 5.90 8.71 13.90
N ASN A 88 5.37 8.87 12.69
CA ASN A 88 3.92 8.85 12.45
C ASN A 88 3.34 7.45 12.72
N TRP A 89 4.04 6.41 12.29
CA TRP A 89 3.66 5.03 12.56
C TRP A 89 3.61 4.72 14.06
N ILE A 90 4.61 5.15 14.84
CA ILE A 90 4.64 4.93 16.30
C ILE A 90 3.43 5.58 16.97
N GLN A 91 3.07 6.81 16.58
CA GLN A 91 1.92 7.53 17.15
C GLN A 91 0.60 6.80 16.85
N PHE A 92 0.40 6.33 15.61
CA PHE A 92 -0.77 5.51 15.30
C PHE A 92 -0.74 4.17 16.04
N GLN A 93 0.41 3.51 16.12
CA GLN A 93 0.53 2.23 16.81
C GLN A 93 0.14 2.36 18.29
N GLN A 94 0.65 3.39 18.97
CA GLN A 94 0.30 3.68 20.36
C GLN A 94 -1.21 3.90 20.53
N PHE A 95 -1.82 4.71 19.66
CA PHE A 95 -3.26 4.99 19.72
C PHE A 95 -4.13 3.76 19.43
N PHE A 96 -3.85 3.01 18.36
CA PHE A 96 -4.66 1.85 18.01
C PHE A 96 -4.48 0.70 19.02
N ASN A 97 -3.33 0.62 19.70
CA ASN A 97 -3.13 -0.33 20.79
C ASN A 97 -4.04 -0.06 22.00
N THR A 98 -4.53 1.18 22.22
CA THR A 98 -5.52 1.45 23.28
C THR A 98 -6.93 1.01 22.89
N HIS A 99 -7.14 0.57 21.65
CA HIS A 99 -8.42 0.11 21.10
C HIS A 99 -8.31 -1.35 20.60
N ASP A 100 -7.53 -2.17 21.31
CA ASP A 100 -7.28 -3.56 20.97
C ASP A 100 -8.55 -4.41 20.90
N GLY A 101 -9.62 -4.06 21.59
CA GLY A 101 -10.94 -4.71 21.47
C GLY A 101 -11.54 -4.63 20.07
N PHE A 102 -11.17 -3.62 19.26
CA PHE A 102 -11.74 -3.37 17.94
C PHE A 102 -10.78 -3.67 16.79
N PHE A 103 -9.47 -3.49 16.99
CA PHE A 103 -8.50 -3.54 15.89
C PHE A 103 -7.32 -4.47 16.16
N ASN A 104 -6.79 -5.05 15.08
CA ASN A 104 -5.43 -5.53 14.99
C ASN A 104 -4.62 -4.57 14.11
N THR A 105 -3.37 -4.32 14.49
CA THR A 105 -2.42 -3.49 13.74
C THR A 105 -1.22 -4.30 13.29
N ALA A 106 -0.40 -3.74 12.39
CA ALA A 106 0.81 -4.41 11.97
C ALA A 106 1.84 -4.53 13.11
N ILE A 107 2.55 -5.66 13.12
CA ILE A 107 3.69 -5.89 14.01
C ILE A 107 4.95 -5.85 13.15
N GLN A 108 5.90 -4.99 13.50
CA GLN A 108 7.18 -4.95 12.82
C GLN A 108 7.97 -6.22 13.10
N THR A 109 8.47 -6.87 12.05
CA THR A 109 9.29 -8.07 12.19
C THR A 109 10.57 -7.76 13.00
N PRO A 110 10.97 -8.62 13.95
CA PRO A 110 12.19 -8.41 14.73
C PRO A 110 13.42 -8.17 13.84
N LYS A 111 14.34 -7.30 14.30
CA LYS A 111 15.59 -6.93 13.60
C LYS A 111 15.40 -6.28 12.22
N THR A 112 14.22 -5.72 11.95
CA THR A 112 13.96 -4.94 10.73
C THR A 112 13.66 -3.49 11.05
N ALA A 113 13.79 -2.60 10.06
CA ALA A 113 13.24 -1.24 10.09
C ALA A 113 12.34 -1.09 8.86
N THR A 114 11.04 -0.89 9.07
CA THR A 114 10.08 -0.80 7.96
C THR A 114 9.94 0.65 7.50
N ALA A 115 10.10 0.86 6.19
CA ALA A 115 9.75 2.12 5.53
C ALA A 115 8.22 2.16 5.33
N TRP A 116 7.48 2.54 6.37
CA TRP A 116 6.02 2.49 6.38
C TRP A 116 5.41 3.37 5.29
N LEU A 117 4.80 2.73 4.28
CA LEU A 117 4.09 3.42 3.20
C LEU A 117 2.78 4.04 3.71
N ALA A 118 2.03 3.26 4.48
CA ALA A 118 0.73 3.56 5.05
C ALA A 118 0.57 2.81 6.39
N PHE A 119 -0.41 3.19 7.21
CA PHE A 119 -0.70 2.52 8.48
C PHE A 119 -1.86 1.52 8.30
N PRO A 120 -1.61 0.20 8.36
CA PRO A 120 -2.65 -0.80 8.17
C PRO A 120 -3.45 -1.04 9.45
N VAL A 121 -4.77 -1.15 9.30
CA VAL A 121 -5.72 -1.45 10.37
C VAL A 121 -6.60 -2.62 9.91
N ILE A 122 -6.76 -3.64 10.75
CA ILE A 122 -7.66 -4.77 10.53
C ILE A 122 -8.73 -4.73 11.61
N ILE A 123 -10.00 -4.69 11.22
CA ILE A 123 -11.11 -4.76 12.17
C ILE A 123 -11.23 -6.19 12.68
N LYS A 124 -11.34 -6.34 14.00
CA LYS A 124 -11.58 -7.65 14.64
C LYS A 124 -12.98 -8.16 14.28
N GLN A 125 -13.11 -9.48 14.17
CA GLN A 125 -14.40 -10.13 13.97
C GLN A 125 -15.30 -9.93 15.20
N GLY A 126 -16.61 -9.92 14.99
CA GLY A 126 -17.60 -9.77 16.07
C GLY A 126 -17.81 -8.33 16.56
N THR A 127 -17.20 -7.35 15.89
CA THR A 127 -17.50 -5.93 16.09
C THR A 127 -18.89 -5.58 15.56
N LEU A 128 -19.46 -4.48 16.06
CA LEU A 128 -20.79 -3.99 15.68
C LEU A 128 -20.81 -3.23 14.35
N PHE A 129 -19.65 -3.04 13.73
CA PHE A 129 -19.47 -2.33 12.47
C PHE A 129 -18.53 -3.12 11.55
N ASP A 130 -18.63 -2.89 10.25
CA ASP A 130 -17.71 -3.45 9.29
C ASP A 130 -16.73 -2.39 8.75
N ARG A 131 -15.83 -2.82 7.86
CA ARG A 131 -14.86 -1.92 7.22
C ARG A 131 -15.54 -0.79 6.47
N SER A 132 -16.61 -1.07 5.74
CA SER A 132 -17.30 -0.08 4.92
C SER A 132 -17.87 1.04 5.79
N THR A 133 -18.41 0.69 6.96
CA THR A 133 -18.96 1.65 7.92
C THR A 133 -17.91 2.63 8.43
N ILE A 134 -16.78 2.15 8.97
CA ILE A 134 -15.74 3.05 9.50
C ILE A 134 -15.03 3.83 8.38
N VAL A 135 -14.75 3.19 7.24
CA VAL A 135 -14.12 3.86 6.09
C VAL A 135 -15.00 5.00 5.59
N LYS A 136 -16.31 4.77 5.44
CA LYS A 136 -17.25 5.82 5.03
C LYS A 136 -17.26 6.98 6.02
N TYR A 137 -17.34 6.68 7.32
CA TYR A 137 -17.29 7.71 8.36
C TYR A 137 -16.00 8.55 8.26
N LEU A 138 -14.83 7.91 8.15
CA LEU A 138 -13.55 8.61 8.05
C LEU A 138 -13.47 9.49 6.78
N GLU A 139 -13.90 8.97 5.63
CA GLU A 139 -13.92 9.72 4.36
C GLU A 139 -14.87 10.93 4.42
N GLU A 140 -16.04 10.78 5.07
CA GLU A 140 -16.98 11.89 5.30
C GLU A 140 -16.40 12.98 6.21
N HIS A 141 -15.43 12.62 7.07
CA HIS A 141 -14.66 13.54 7.91
C HIS A 141 -13.35 14.00 7.24
N GLY A 142 -13.17 13.77 5.93
CA GLY A 142 -12.02 14.24 5.18
C GLY A 142 -10.72 13.48 5.48
N ILE A 143 -10.81 12.31 6.13
CA ILE A 143 -9.71 11.38 6.36
C ILE A 143 -9.76 10.32 5.29
N GLN A 144 -8.88 10.43 4.30
CA GLN A 144 -8.85 9.46 3.22
C GLN A 144 -8.35 8.10 3.74
N THR A 145 -9.00 7.03 3.30
CA THR A 145 -8.61 5.63 3.54
C THR A 145 -8.47 4.87 2.23
N ARG A 146 -7.83 3.71 2.25
CA ARG A 146 -7.82 2.77 1.12
C ARG A 146 -8.01 1.34 1.60
N PRO A 147 -8.58 0.44 0.79
CA PRO A 147 -8.40 -0.99 1.04
C PRO A 147 -6.89 -1.33 1.02
N VAL A 148 -6.52 -2.46 1.61
CA VAL A 148 -5.15 -2.99 1.46
C VAL A 148 -4.96 -3.50 0.03
N PHE A 149 -4.62 -2.57 -0.87
CA PHE A 149 -4.42 -2.80 -2.30
C PHE A 149 -5.53 -3.63 -2.94
N THR A 150 -5.20 -4.79 -3.51
CA THR A 150 -6.12 -5.69 -4.20
C THR A 150 -6.86 -6.65 -3.28
N GLY A 151 -6.55 -6.68 -1.97
CA GLY A 151 -7.05 -7.71 -1.07
C GLY A 151 -6.67 -9.11 -1.57
N ASN A 152 -7.66 -9.92 -1.95
CA ASN A 152 -7.43 -11.20 -2.61
C ASN A 152 -7.39 -11.03 -4.15
N ILE A 153 -6.21 -11.19 -4.75
CA ILE A 153 -6.02 -11.12 -6.20
C ILE A 153 -6.85 -12.18 -6.97
N LEU A 154 -7.11 -13.34 -6.36
CA LEU A 154 -7.90 -14.41 -6.99
C LEU A 154 -9.38 -14.05 -7.15
N LYS A 155 -9.86 -13.04 -6.41
CA LYS A 155 -11.24 -12.52 -6.49
C LYS A 155 -11.36 -11.30 -7.38
N GLN A 156 -10.26 -10.81 -7.95
CA GLN A 156 -10.27 -9.65 -8.84
C GLN A 156 -10.71 -10.09 -10.25
N PRO A 157 -11.67 -9.41 -10.89
CA PRO A 157 -12.18 -9.81 -12.21
C PRO A 157 -11.10 -9.95 -13.29
N GLY A 158 -10.08 -9.09 -13.26
CA GLY A 158 -8.98 -9.13 -14.23
C GLY A 158 -8.09 -10.38 -14.14
N PHE A 159 -8.21 -11.17 -13.07
CA PHE A 159 -7.38 -12.35 -12.82
C PHE A 159 -8.17 -13.67 -12.87
N GLU A 160 -9.49 -13.62 -13.07
CA GLU A 160 -10.37 -14.79 -13.07
C GLU A 160 -9.91 -15.89 -14.03
N ARG A 161 -9.38 -15.50 -15.20
CA ARG A 161 -8.98 -16.42 -16.28
C ARG A 161 -7.48 -16.65 -16.38
N VAL A 162 -6.69 -16.14 -15.45
CA VAL A 162 -5.23 -16.31 -15.47
C VAL A 162 -4.92 -17.72 -14.94
N PRO A 163 -4.26 -18.59 -15.73
CA PRO A 163 -3.82 -19.89 -15.23
C PRO A 163 -2.90 -19.71 -14.02
N HIS A 164 -3.24 -20.35 -12.90
CA HIS A 164 -2.48 -20.21 -11.66
C HIS A 164 -2.53 -21.51 -10.84
N ARG A 165 -1.64 -21.61 -9.85
CA ARG A 165 -1.68 -22.66 -8.83
C ARG A 165 -2.20 -22.06 -7.54
N ALA A 166 -3.30 -22.61 -7.03
CA ALA A 166 -3.84 -22.28 -5.72
C ALA A 166 -3.43 -23.39 -4.73
N PRO A 167 -2.75 -23.08 -3.60
CA PRO A 167 -2.59 -24.04 -2.52
C PRO A 167 -3.92 -24.64 -2.09
N PHE A 168 -3.89 -25.89 -1.64
CA PHE A 168 -5.08 -26.56 -1.11
C PHE A 168 -5.49 -25.90 0.22
N GLY A 169 -6.76 -25.53 0.36
CA GLY A 169 -7.33 -24.92 1.57
C GLY A 169 -7.83 -23.49 1.37
N ASN A 170 -8.17 -22.85 2.49
CA ASN A 170 -8.74 -21.50 2.51
C ASN A 170 -7.66 -20.43 2.73
N TYR A 171 -7.78 -19.30 2.05
CA TYR A 171 -6.89 -18.14 2.21
C TYR A 171 -7.34 -17.23 3.35
N GLU A 172 -7.57 -17.78 4.55
CA GLU A 172 -8.28 -17.08 5.63
C GLU A 172 -7.70 -15.70 5.97
N ASN A 173 -6.37 -15.58 6.05
CA ASN A 173 -5.71 -14.29 6.29
C ASN A 173 -5.92 -13.32 5.12
N THR A 174 -5.78 -13.78 3.88
CA THR A 174 -6.02 -12.96 2.68
C THR A 174 -7.47 -12.50 2.60
N GLU A 175 -8.42 -13.39 2.91
CA GLU A 175 -9.85 -13.10 2.99
C GLU A 175 -10.16 -12.10 4.09
N ASN A 176 -9.52 -12.24 5.26
CA ASN A 176 -9.64 -11.30 6.35
C ASN A 176 -9.10 -9.91 5.98
N ILE A 177 -7.95 -9.84 5.30
CA ILE A 177 -7.40 -8.57 4.79
C ILE A 177 -8.37 -7.93 3.78
N MET A 178 -8.87 -8.70 2.81
CA MET A 178 -9.80 -8.18 1.81
C MET A 178 -11.09 -7.64 2.44
N ARG A 179 -11.61 -8.33 3.46
CA ARG A 179 -12.88 -8.01 4.12
C ARG A 179 -12.76 -6.88 5.14
N ASN A 180 -11.78 -6.98 6.03
CA ASN A 180 -11.74 -6.23 7.29
C ASN A 180 -10.61 -5.22 7.37
N ALA A 181 -9.67 -5.22 6.42
CA ALA A 181 -8.52 -4.34 6.48
C ALA A 181 -8.63 -3.12 5.56
N PHE A 182 -8.12 -2.01 6.06
CA PHE A 182 -7.91 -0.76 5.35
C PHE A 182 -6.59 -0.13 5.80
N VAL A 183 -6.14 0.89 5.08
CA VAL A 183 -4.96 1.67 5.44
C VAL A 183 -5.32 3.13 5.66
N LEU A 184 -4.55 3.79 6.51
CA LEU A 184 -4.54 5.23 6.75
C LEU A 184 -3.24 5.82 6.19
N GLY A 185 -3.26 7.11 5.86
CA GLY A 185 -2.05 7.86 5.51
C GLY A 185 -1.01 7.75 6.64
N CYS A 186 0.24 7.44 6.28
CA CYS A 186 1.37 7.38 7.23
C CYS A 186 2.63 7.99 6.58
N HIS A 187 2.44 9.03 5.78
CA HIS A 187 3.48 9.67 4.98
C HIS A 187 4.17 10.81 5.74
N GLN A 188 5.32 11.24 5.22
CA GLN A 188 6.17 12.29 5.79
C GLN A 188 5.53 13.70 5.82
N GLY A 189 4.40 13.87 5.14
CA GLY A 189 3.71 15.16 5.01
C GLY A 189 2.61 15.37 6.05
N LEU A 190 2.35 14.39 6.92
CA LEU A 190 1.36 14.52 7.98
C LEU A 190 1.91 15.36 9.13
N SER A 191 1.19 16.40 9.50
CA SER A 191 1.47 17.18 10.71
C SER A 191 0.94 16.47 11.96
N SER A 192 1.44 16.86 13.14
CA SER A 192 0.91 16.34 14.41
C SER A 192 -0.59 16.61 14.57
N GLN A 193 -1.06 17.79 14.16
CA GLN A 193 -2.49 18.13 14.24
C GLN A 193 -3.34 17.23 13.34
N GLN A 194 -2.82 16.82 12.18
CA GLN A 194 -3.51 15.88 11.29
C GLN A 194 -3.59 14.49 11.91
N ILE A 195 -2.51 14.02 12.56
CA ILE A 195 -2.50 12.73 13.27
C ILE A 195 -3.49 12.76 14.43
N GLU A 196 -3.46 13.80 15.26
CA GLU A 196 -4.40 13.99 16.37
C GLU A 196 -5.85 14.05 15.89
N TYR A 197 -6.10 14.70 14.76
CA TYR A 197 -7.42 14.74 14.15
C TYR A 197 -7.90 13.34 13.75
N VAL A 198 -7.04 12.53 13.14
CA VAL A 198 -7.37 11.14 12.79
C VAL A 198 -7.69 10.33 14.05
N GLN A 199 -6.84 10.41 15.08
CA GLN A 199 -7.04 9.71 16.34
C GLN A 199 -8.36 10.09 17.01
N ARG A 200 -8.64 11.39 17.14
CA ARG A 200 -9.89 11.90 17.72
C ARG A 200 -11.11 11.41 16.93
N THR A 201 -11.06 11.49 15.61
CA THR A 201 -12.19 11.08 14.75
C THR A 201 -12.47 9.58 14.88
N VAL A 202 -11.42 8.75 15.00
CA VAL A 202 -11.58 7.31 15.27
C VAL A 202 -12.19 7.09 16.66
N SER A 203 -11.74 7.80 17.70
CA SER A 203 -12.33 7.68 19.04
C SER A 203 -13.80 8.11 19.08
N GLU A 204 -14.15 9.20 18.39
CA GLU A 204 -15.54 9.67 18.26
C GLU A 204 -16.42 8.59 17.61
N PHE A 205 -15.95 7.98 16.51
CA PHE A 205 -16.62 6.85 15.87
C PHE A 205 -16.83 5.69 16.86
N LEU A 206 -15.77 5.23 17.52
CA LEU A 206 -15.85 4.07 18.42
C LEU A 206 -16.76 4.31 19.63
N SER A 207 -16.80 5.53 20.15
CA SER A 207 -17.64 5.87 21.30
C SER A 207 -19.14 5.60 21.06
N GLN A 208 -19.59 5.68 19.81
CA GLN A 208 -20.96 5.38 19.41
C GLN A 208 -21.26 3.87 19.53
N TYR A 209 -20.28 3.03 19.22
CA TYR A 209 -20.41 1.57 19.27
C TYR A 209 -20.13 0.99 20.65
N GLU A 210 -19.25 1.59 21.46
CA GLU A 210 -19.05 1.17 22.85
C GLU A 210 -20.31 1.34 23.69
N LYS A 211 -21.02 2.46 23.51
CA LYS A 211 -22.32 2.70 24.15
C LYS A 211 -23.33 1.63 23.74
N ALA A 212 -23.45 1.35 22.44
CA ALA A 212 -24.34 0.33 21.91
C ALA A 212 -23.99 -1.09 22.43
N LEU A 213 -22.70 -1.43 22.49
CA LEU A 213 -22.23 -2.73 22.99
C LEU A 213 -22.53 -2.91 24.48
N LYS A 214 -22.30 -1.87 25.30
CA LYS A 214 -22.65 -1.88 26.73
C LYS A 214 -24.15 -2.05 26.94
N ALA A 215 -24.98 -1.32 26.18
CA ALA A 215 -26.43 -1.45 26.24
C ALA A 215 -26.90 -2.85 25.85
N LEU A 216 -26.35 -3.41 24.76
CA LEU A 216 -26.67 -4.76 24.29
C LEU A 216 -26.29 -5.83 25.33
N ASN A 217 -25.11 -5.72 25.93
CA ASN A 217 -24.65 -6.65 26.96
C ASN A 217 -25.50 -6.56 28.24
N ALA A 218 -25.90 -5.36 28.66
CA ALA A 218 -26.81 -5.18 29.79
C ALA A 218 -28.19 -5.80 29.52
N LEU A 219 -28.73 -5.66 28.31
CA LEU A 219 -30.02 -6.26 27.92
C LEU A 219 -29.96 -7.79 27.88
N ARG A 220 -28.85 -8.36 27.36
CA ARG A 220 -28.58 -9.80 27.39
C ARG A 220 -28.49 -10.33 28.83
N ALA A 221 -27.77 -9.62 29.71
CA ALA A 221 -27.64 -9.98 31.11
C ALA A 221 -28.98 -9.92 31.87
N ALA A 222 -29.89 -9.02 31.46
CA ALA A 222 -31.23 -8.90 32.02
C ALA A 222 -32.25 -9.92 31.47
N GLY A 223 -31.81 -10.91 30.66
CA GLY A 223 -32.68 -11.93 30.06
C GLY A 223 -33.65 -11.40 29.00
N LYS A 224 -33.48 -10.15 28.54
CA LYS A 224 -34.29 -9.57 27.47
C LYS A 224 -33.74 -10.02 26.12
N ILE A 225 -34.43 -10.95 25.47
CA ILE A 225 -34.18 -11.28 24.06
C ILE A 225 -34.76 -10.15 23.21
N LEU A 226 -33.91 -9.31 22.67
CA LEU A 226 -34.33 -8.30 21.70
C LEU A 226 -34.70 -8.99 20.38
N GLY A 227 -35.96 -8.85 19.95
CA GLY A 227 -36.36 -9.05 18.55
C GLY A 227 -36.00 -7.85 17.67
N ILE A 228 -35.24 -6.88 18.19
CA ILE A 228 -34.82 -5.68 17.46
C ILE A 228 -33.54 -5.99 16.68
N PRO A 229 -33.50 -5.72 15.36
CA PRO A 229 -32.28 -5.84 14.57
C PRO A 229 -31.16 -4.98 15.17
N LEU A 230 -29.96 -5.55 15.30
CA LEU A 230 -28.78 -4.88 15.85
C LEU A 230 -28.50 -3.52 15.16
N ALA A 231 -28.78 -3.43 13.86
CA ALA A 231 -28.69 -2.21 13.08
C ALA A 231 -29.59 -1.08 13.62
N SER A 232 -30.85 -1.37 13.95
CA SER A 232 -31.80 -0.39 14.50
C SER A 232 -31.40 0.07 15.90
N LEU A 233 -30.78 -0.82 16.69
CA LEU A 233 -30.22 -0.45 17.99
C LEU A 233 -29.05 0.52 17.82
N ILE A 234 -28.13 0.23 16.90
CA ILE A 234 -26.98 1.10 16.59
C ILE A 234 -27.45 2.47 16.09
N GLU A 235 -28.39 2.53 15.15
CA GLU A 235 -28.95 3.79 14.62
C GLU A 235 -29.54 4.70 15.70
N SER A 236 -30.18 4.12 16.72
CA SER A 236 -30.73 4.88 17.85
C SER A 236 -29.67 5.56 18.73
N PHE A 237 -28.40 5.11 18.66
CA PHE A 237 -27.28 5.67 19.40
C PHE A 237 -26.33 6.52 18.54
N THR A 238 -26.41 6.46 17.21
CA THR A 238 -25.50 7.17 16.28
C THR A 238 -26.06 8.49 15.73
N ASN A 239 -27.38 8.71 15.77
CA ASN A 239 -28.04 9.86 15.10
C ASN A 239 -28.11 11.18 15.90
N SER A 240 -27.30 11.38 16.96
CA SER A 240 -27.44 12.57 17.81
C SER A 240 -26.56 13.77 17.47
N ASP A 241 -25.57 13.68 16.56
CA ASP A 241 -24.66 14.80 16.29
C ASP A 241 -24.17 14.81 14.83
N ALA A 242 -24.78 15.64 13.97
CA ALA A 242 -24.27 15.91 12.63
C ALA A 242 -24.39 17.40 12.28
N SER A 243 -23.48 18.22 12.82
CA SER A 243 -23.25 19.58 12.31
C SER A 243 -21.79 19.99 12.43
N THR A 244 -20.95 19.67 11.43
CA THR A 244 -19.57 20.21 11.38
C THR A 244 -19.12 20.49 9.94
N PRO A 245 -18.41 21.61 9.65
CA PRO A 245 -18.21 22.12 8.30
C PRO A 245 -17.05 21.44 7.56
N ARG A 246 -17.19 21.30 6.23
CA ARG A 246 -16.18 20.75 5.30
C ARG A 246 -14.85 21.53 5.37
N LYS A 247 -13.75 20.86 5.70
CA LYS A 247 -12.37 21.35 5.50
C LYS A 247 -11.56 20.34 4.68
N HIS A 248 -10.47 20.84 4.10
CA HIS A 248 -9.68 20.23 3.04
C HIS A 248 -9.27 18.78 3.35
N ALA A 249 -9.52 17.88 2.38
CA ALA A 249 -9.25 16.46 2.49
C ALA A 249 -7.76 16.14 2.69
N MET A 250 -7.44 15.29 3.66
CA MET A 250 -6.12 14.69 3.81
C MET A 250 -5.97 13.61 2.73
N ARG A 251 -5.05 13.79 1.79
CA ARG A 251 -4.83 12.84 0.68
C ARG A 251 -3.64 11.91 0.98
N PHE A 252 -3.72 10.66 0.52
CA PHE A 252 -2.61 9.70 0.49
C PHE A 252 -1.41 10.20 -0.32
#